data_AF-A0A2D8GI11-F1
#
_entry.id   AF-A0A2D8GI11-F1
#
_cell.length_a   1.000
_cell.length_b   1.000
_cell.length_c   1.000
_cell.angle_alpha   90.00
_cell.angle_beta   90.00
_cell.angle_gamma   90.00
#
_symmetry.space_group_name_H-M   'P 1'
#
loop_
_entity.id
_entity.type
_entity.pdbx_description
1 polymer ?
#
loop_
_entity_poly.entity_id
_entity_poly.type
_entity_poly.pdbx_seq_one_letter_code
_entity_poly.pdbx_strand_id
1 'polypeptide(L)'
;MNTNRGPQRIDASLEKLLGNLNAPSVDVLDVIFRAWGSIVGPDLAEHTRPGSIDGDLLTVTADDPTWAAEFRWLEKEVVARLAEATGSDRIHRLHVRVSRGS
;
A
#
# COMPACT_ATOMS: atom_id res chain seq x y z
N MET A 1 25.86 -34.00 43.02
CA MET A 1 24.42 -34.27 42.82
C MET A 1 23.75 -32.97 42.38
N ASN A 2 23.17 -32.98 41.17
CA ASN A 2 22.14 -32.13 40.52
C ASN A 2 22.03 -30.58 40.64
N THR A 3 22.05 -29.97 39.44
CA THR A 3 21.10 -28.99 38.84
C THR A 3 20.76 -27.69 39.59
N ASN A 4 21.02 -26.54 38.95
CA ASN A 4 19.95 -25.69 38.40
C ASN A 4 20.50 -24.56 37.51
N ARG A 5 19.91 -24.40 36.31
CA ARG A 5 20.19 -23.32 35.35
C ARG A 5 19.44 -22.06 35.80
N GLY A 6 20.15 -20.99 36.15
CA GLY A 6 19.57 -19.66 36.33
C GLY A 6 19.34 -18.96 34.99
N PRO A 7 18.26 -18.17 34.84
CA PRO A 7 17.71 -17.74 33.55
C PRO A 7 18.62 -16.74 32.85
N GLN A 8 19.26 -17.16 31.76
CA GLN A 8 19.92 -16.22 30.85
C GLN A 8 18.89 -15.62 29.89
N ARG A 9 18.75 -14.29 29.98
CA ARG A 9 18.30 -13.36 28.94
C ARG A 9 16.87 -13.57 28.44
N ILE A 10 15.92 -13.25 29.32
CA ILE A 10 14.60 -12.78 28.87
C ILE A 10 14.69 -11.36 28.26
N ASP A 11 15.86 -10.73 28.22
CA ASP A 11 16.02 -9.37 27.66
C ASP A 11 16.11 -9.38 26.11
N ALA A 12 16.88 -10.31 25.52
CA ALA A 12 17.11 -10.35 24.08
C ALA A 12 15.88 -10.81 23.26
N SER A 13 14.88 -11.41 23.91
CA SER A 13 13.62 -11.81 23.29
C SER A 13 12.54 -10.73 23.44
N LEU A 14 12.60 -9.90 24.50
CA LEU A 14 11.66 -8.81 24.69
C LEU A 14 11.96 -7.62 23.77
N GLU A 15 13.23 -7.34 23.47
CA GLU A 15 13.63 -6.29 22.52
C GLU A 15 13.16 -6.59 21.08
N LYS A 16 13.12 -7.87 20.67
CA LYS A 16 12.51 -8.27 19.38
C LYS A 16 10.98 -8.11 19.35
N LEU A 17 10.32 -8.18 20.49
CA LEU A 17 8.87 -7.98 20.61
C LEU A 17 8.50 -6.49 20.73
N LEU A 18 9.38 -5.66 21.30
CA LEU A 18 9.22 -4.19 21.35
C LEU A 18 9.47 -3.54 19.98
N GLY A 19 10.29 -4.12 19.10
CA GLY A 19 10.35 -3.75 17.68
C GLY A 19 9.06 -4.07 16.90
N ASN A 20 8.19 -4.92 17.47
CA ASN A 20 6.87 -5.26 16.94
C ASN A 20 5.75 -4.43 17.59
N LEU A 21 6.08 -3.44 18.43
CA LEU A 21 5.19 -2.31 18.70
C LEU A 21 5.21 -1.35 17.49
N ASN A 22 4.98 -1.89 16.29
CA ASN A 22 4.52 -1.06 15.20
C ASN A 22 3.16 -0.55 15.68
N ALA A 23 3.11 0.72 16.08
CA ALA A 23 1.89 1.52 16.08
C ALA A 23 1.05 1.06 14.88
N PRO A 24 -0.28 0.86 15.00
CA PRO A 24 -1.08 0.19 13.98
C PRO A 24 -0.62 0.73 12.64
N SER A 25 0.14 -0.10 11.89
CA SER A 25 0.73 0.35 10.64
C SER A 25 -0.50 0.51 9.78
N VAL A 26 -1.04 1.71 9.77
CA VAL A 26 -2.17 2.08 8.94
C VAL A 26 -1.74 1.62 7.57
N ASP A 27 -2.39 0.56 7.11
CA ASP A 27 -1.92 -0.14 5.93
C ASP A 27 -2.02 0.89 4.80
N VAL A 28 -0.88 1.23 4.19
CA VAL A 28 -0.84 2.30 3.18
C VAL A 28 -1.87 2.01 2.08
N LEU A 29 -2.09 0.72 1.78
CA LEU A 29 -3.12 0.29 0.86
C LEU A 29 -4.52 0.64 1.35
N ASP A 30 -4.82 0.43 2.63
CA ASP A 30 -6.11 0.75 3.27
C ASP A 30 -6.39 2.28 3.29
N VAL A 31 -5.35 3.12 3.43
CA VAL A 31 -5.47 4.57 3.21
C VAL A 31 -5.79 4.88 1.76
N ILE A 32 -5.06 4.29 0.82
CA ILE A 32 -5.27 4.50 -0.63
C ILE A 32 -6.68 4.07 -1.02
N PHE A 33 -7.17 2.93 -0.53
CA PHE A 33 -8.54 2.46 -0.79
C PHE A 33 -9.60 3.47 -0.31
N ARG A 34 -9.44 4.01 0.90
CA ARG A 34 -10.39 5.01 1.44
C ARG A 34 -10.29 6.36 0.73
N ALA A 35 -9.08 6.78 0.36
CA ALA A 35 -8.81 8.08 -0.24
C ALA A 35 -8.84 8.06 -1.78
N TRP A 36 -9.10 6.90 -2.41
CA TRP A 36 -8.95 6.71 -3.86
C TRP A 36 -9.70 7.76 -4.67
N GLY A 37 -10.97 8.01 -4.33
CA GLY A 37 -11.79 9.04 -4.98
C GLY A 37 -11.22 10.46 -4.90
N SER A 38 -10.49 10.80 -3.82
CA SER A 38 -9.79 12.09 -3.71
C SER A 38 -8.45 12.10 -4.44
N ILE A 39 -7.80 10.95 -4.59
CA ILE A 39 -6.51 10.82 -5.28
C ILE A 39 -6.69 10.92 -6.80
N VAL A 40 -7.63 10.14 -7.36
CA VAL A 40 -7.81 10.04 -8.83
C VAL A 40 -8.97 10.86 -9.37
N GLY A 41 -9.86 11.33 -8.49
CA GLY A 41 -11.10 11.98 -8.87
C GLY A 41 -12.29 11.00 -8.99
N PRO A 42 -13.53 11.52 -9.04
CA PRO A 42 -14.74 10.70 -9.04
C PRO A 42 -14.84 9.80 -10.27
N ASP A 43 -14.66 10.34 -11.48
CA ASP A 43 -14.79 9.57 -12.73
C ASP A 43 -13.81 8.39 -12.79
N LEU A 44 -12.52 8.62 -12.50
CA LEU A 44 -11.53 7.54 -12.47
C LEU A 44 -11.81 6.55 -11.34
N ALA A 45 -12.28 6.99 -10.18
CA ALA A 45 -12.53 6.10 -9.04
C ALA A 45 -13.72 5.17 -9.26
N GLU A 46 -14.68 5.53 -10.11
CA GLU A 46 -15.77 4.65 -10.50
C GLU A 46 -15.28 3.48 -11.37
N HIS A 47 -14.30 3.75 -12.25
CA HIS A 47 -13.82 2.79 -13.25
C HIS A 47 -12.47 2.14 -12.93
N THR A 48 -11.82 2.56 -11.85
CA THR A 48 -10.52 2.04 -11.44
C THR A 48 -10.51 1.72 -9.96
N ARG A 49 -9.78 0.67 -9.60
CA ARG A 49 -9.64 0.23 -8.22
C ARG A 49 -8.17 -0.03 -7.90
N PRO A 50 -7.66 0.46 -6.75
CA PRO A 50 -6.34 0.09 -6.30
C PRO A 50 -6.34 -1.41 -5.97
N GLY A 51 -5.21 -2.06 -6.21
CA GLY A 51 -5.03 -3.50 -6.05
C GLY A 51 -4.06 -3.81 -4.93
N SER A 52 -2.85 -4.23 -5.29
CA SER A 52 -1.78 -4.55 -4.34
C SER A 52 -0.61 -3.59 -4.51
N ILE A 53 0.13 -3.40 -3.42
CA ILE A 53 1.42 -2.69 -3.43
C ILE A 53 2.53 -3.74 -3.36
N ASP A 54 3.46 -3.66 -4.31
CA ASP A 54 4.69 -4.44 -4.32
C ASP A 54 5.90 -3.49 -4.30
N GLY A 55 6.49 -3.31 -3.12
CA GLY A 55 7.57 -2.34 -2.92
C GLY A 55 7.12 -0.89 -3.19
N ASP A 56 7.51 -0.36 -4.35
CA ASP A 56 7.18 0.98 -4.84
C ASP A 56 6.15 1.00 -5.99
N LEU A 57 5.60 -0.17 -6.34
CA LEU A 57 4.64 -0.35 -7.41
C LEU A 57 3.22 -0.55 -6.86
N LEU A 58 2.29 0.35 -7.21
CA LEU A 58 0.86 0.14 -6.98
C LEU A 58 0.21 -0.45 -8.24
N THR A 59 -0.40 -1.62 -8.10
CA THR A 59 -1.23 -2.20 -9.18
C THR A 59 -2.63 -1.61 -9.11
N VAL A 60 -3.14 -1.13 -10.24
CA VAL A 60 -4.49 -0.58 -10.39
C VAL A 60 -5.24 -1.41 -11.42
N THR A 61 -6.48 -1.77 -11.13
CA THR A 61 -7.34 -2.46 -12.08
C THR A 61 -8.34 -1.46 -12.65
N ALA A 62 -8.35 -1.31 -13.97
CA ALA A 62 -9.35 -0.53 -14.70
C ALA A 62 -10.39 -1.46 -15.34
N ASP A 63 -11.63 -1.01 -15.43
CA ASP A 63 -12.71 -1.78 -16.03
C ASP A 63 -12.48 -1.99 -17.54
N ASP A 64 -12.00 -0.95 -18.25
CA ASP A 64 -11.83 -0.94 -19.71
C ASP A 64 -10.45 -0.42 -20.16
N PRO A 65 -10.02 -0.72 -21.41
CA PRO A 65 -8.79 -0.17 -21.99
C PRO A 65 -8.78 1.36 -22.12
N THR A 66 -9.94 1.98 -22.32
CA THR A 66 -10.09 3.44 -22.42
C THR A 66 -9.67 4.11 -21.12
N TRP A 67 -10.24 3.67 -19.99
CA TRP A 67 -9.87 4.16 -18.66
C TRP A 67 -8.43 3.86 -18.28
N ALA A 68 -7.90 2.70 -18.69
CA ALA A 68 -6.48 2.40 -18.48
C ALA A 68 -5.56 3.38 -19.23
N ALA A 69 -5.94 3.81 -20.44
CA ALA A 69 -5.17 4.79 -21.19
C ALA A 69 -5.26 6.19 -20.57
N GLU A 70 -6.45 6.61 -20.14
CA GLU A 70 -6.66 7.88 -19.45
C GLU A 70 -5.89 7.94 -18.12
N PHE A 71 -5.98 6.88 -17.32
CA PHE A 71 -5.21 6.74 -16.08
C PHE A 71 -3.70 6.84 -16.32
N ARG A 72 -3.18 6.19 -17.37
CA ARG A 72 -1.76 6.28 -17.75
C ARG A 72 -1.32 7.69 -18.08
N TRP A 73 -2.19 8.49 -18.69
CA TRP A 73 -1.89 9.88 -18.99
C TRP A 73 -1.81 10.72 -17.70
N LEU A 74 -2.67 10.40 -16.72
CA LEU A 74 -2.72 11.03 -15.40
C LEU A 74 -1.74 10.41 -14.38
N GLU A 75 -0.97 9.39 -14.76
CA GLU A 75 -0.13 8.60 -13.85
C GLU A 75 0.76 9.48 -12.96
N LYS A 76 1.43 10.48 -13.56
CA LYS A 76 2.31 11.39 -12.81
C LYS A 76 1.56 12.22 -11.78
N GLU A 77 0.35 12.67 -12.10
CA GLU A 77 -0.50 13.43 -11.19
C GLU A 77 -1.02 12.54 -10.06
N VAL A 78 -1.44 11.32 -10.39
CA VAL A 78 -1.91 10.32 -9.43
C VAL A 78 -0.79 9.94 -8.45
N VAL A 79 0.45 9.73 -8.92
CA VAL A 79 1.60 9.46 -8.03
C VAL A 79 1.84 10.62 -7.07
N ALA A 80 1.80 11.87 -7.55
CA ALA A 80 1.95 13.04 -6.68
C ALA A 80 0.85 13.09 -5.62
N ARG A 81 -0.41 12.86 -6.01
CA ARG A 81 -1.54 12.82 -5.09
C ARG A 81 -1.49 11.65 -4.11
N LEU A 82 -0.96 10.51 -4.51
CA LEU A 82 -0.72 9.36 -3.63
C LEU A 82 0.29 9.70 -2.53
N ALA A 83 1.39 10.37 -2.88
CA ALA A 83 2.40 10.80 -1.92
C ALA A 83 1.79 11.79 -0.91
N GLU A 84 0.97 12.74 -1.36
CA GLU A 84 0.26 13.68 -0.48
C GLU A 84 -0.77 12.98 0.42
N ALA A 85 -1.60 12.09 -0.15
CA ALA A 85 -2.69 11.43 0.58
C ALA A 85 -2.18 10.42 1.62
N THR A 86 -1.09 9.72 1.33
CA THR A 86 -0.50 8.72 2.24
C THR A 86 0.55 9.32 3.18
N GLY A 87 1.01 10.55 2.91
CA GLY A 87 2.16 11.15 3.59
C GLY A 87 3.45 10.35 3.41
N SER A 88 3.49 9.48 2.38
CA SER A 88 4.54 8.51 2.16
C SER A 88 4.94 8.53 0.69
N ASP A 89 6.19 8.89 0.43
CA ASP A 89 6.78 8.87 -0.91
C ASP A 89 7.25 7.46 -1.27
N ARG A 90 6.45 6.44 -0.94
CA ARG A 90 6.80 5.03 -1.15
C ARG A 90 6.41 4.54 -2.53
N ILE A 91 5.27 5.02 -3.04
CA ILE A 91 4.74 4.61 -4.34
C ILE A 91 5.27 5.57 -5.40
N HIS A 92 6.07 5.06 -6.32
CA HIS A 92 6.61 5.84 -7.44
C HIS A 92 6.17 5.32 -8.80
N ARG A 93 5.66 4.09 -8.85
CA ARG A 93 5.26 3.43 -10.09
C ARG A 93 3.82 2.97 -9.97
N LEU A 94 3.06 3.16 -11.05
CA LEU A 94 1.71 2.62 -11.17
C LEU A 94 1.69 1.56 -12.27
N HIS A 95 1.03 0.44 -12.00
CA HIS A 95 0.77 -0.57 -13.01
C HIS A 95 -0.73 -0.71 -13.22
N VAL A 96 -1.25 -0.12 -14.29
CA VAL A 96 -2.65 -0.32 -14.66
C VAL A 96 -2.82 -1.59 -15.48
N ARG A 97 -3.77 -2.43 -15.07
CA ARG A 97 -4.25 -3.60 -15.81
C ARG A 97 -5.74 -3.47 -16.07
N VAL A 98 -6.21 -4.01 -17.20
CA VAL A 98 -7.65 -4.06 -17.50
C VAL A 98 -8.20 -5.37 -16.97
N SER A 99 -9.30 -5.34 -16.21
CA SER A 99 -10.05 -6.55 -15.90
C SER A 99 -10.71 -7.04 -17.18
N ARG A 100 -10.09 -8.02 -17.86
CA ARG A 100 -10.80 -8.75 -18.91
C ARG A 100 -11.96 -9.49 -18.25
N GLY A 101 -13.18 -9.05 -18.54
CA GLY A 101 -14.39 -9.74 -18.12
C GLY A 101 -14.28 -11.24 -18.44
N SER A 102 -14.50 -12.06 -17.41
CA SER A 102 -14.82 -13.49 -17.61
C SER A 102 -16.25 -13.62 -18.11
#